data_AF-A0AAX6DZG2-F1
#
_entry.id   AF-A0AAX6DZG2-F1
#
_cell.length_a   1.000
_cell.length_b   1.000
_cell.length_c   1.000
_cell.angle_alpha   90.00
_cell.angle_beta   90.00
_cell.angle_gamma   90.00
#
_symmetry.space_group_name_H-M   'P 1'
#
loop_
_entity.id
_entity.type
_entity.pdbx_description
1 polymer ?
#
loop_
_entity_poly.entity_id
_entity_poly.type
_entity_poly.pdbx_seq_one_letter_code
_entity_poly.pdbx_strand_id
1 'polypeptide(L)'
;MLEANRMHYHSNFADNRGHIDHSARVMRVITWNRSFKGMQNSDNGRDEFDNDEWETHATVLDKMLAWEKKLYDEVKAGELMKIEYQRKVALLSKQKKRGSNPESIEKTKAAVNHLHTRYIVDMQSMDSTVSEIQRLRDDQLYPKLVELVDGMAVMWETMHSHHDSQLKIVADLRTLDASNTMKETSEHHMGRTVQLYEVVREWHSQFLKLMSHQKEYIQALNSWLKLNLIPIESNLKEKVSSPPRAHHPPIQALLLSWHEHMEKLPDDLAKSTIHSFSAVINTIILLQQDEVKQKEKCEELRKEYMRKSRSFDDWYHKFSQKRAASGEEVEGENGEGGAQKDLVAERKFIVDSLKTRLDDELEAHQKLCRQVREKSLGSLKTHLPELFRSISDFALASSEMYKSLRSIARPQNSEAN
;
A
#
# COMPACT_ATOMS: atom_id res chain seq x y z
N MET A 1 1.47 2.73 33.26
CA MET A 1 2.62 3.45 32.67
C MET A 1 2.86 2.79 31.33
N LEU A 2 2.25 3.32 30.26
CA LEU A 2 2.43 2.81 28.90
C LEU A 2 2.58 4.04 28.00
N GLU A 3 3.78 4.18 27.46
CA GLU A 3 4.27 5.28 26.67
C GLU A 3 3.61 5.30 25.28
N ALA A 4 3.19 6.48 24.86
CA ALA A 4 2.67 6.72 23.53
C ALA A 4 3.83 6.82 22.54
N ASN A 5 4.07 5.75 21.78
CA ASN A 5 4.89 5.82 20.58
C ASN A 5 4.17 6.65 19.52
N ARG A 6 4.57 7.92 19.38
CA ARG A 6 4.29 8.74 18.19
C ARG A 6 5.00 8.12 16.99
N MET A 7 4.27 7.41 16.15
CA MET A 7 4.73 7.04 14.82
C MET A 7 4.40 8.20 13.86
N HIS A 8 5.41 8.96 13.48
CA HIS A 8 5.34 9.98 12.43
C HIS A 8 5.31 9.28 11.06
N TYR A 9 4.17 9.31 10.38
CA TYR A 9 4.08 8.95 8.96
C TYR A 9 4.55 10.13 8.11
N HIS A 10 5.72 10.02 7.51
CA HIS A 10 6.15 10.91 6.42
C HIS A 10 5.67 10.33 5.09
N SER A 11 4.54 10.84 4.60
CA SER A 11 4.18 10.73 3.18
C SER A 11 4.80 11.93 2.45
N ASN A 12 5.49 11.70 1.34
CA ASN A 12 6.13 12.73 0.50
C ASN A 12 5.11 13.56 -0.32
N PHE A 13 3.90 13.76 0.19
CA PHE A 13 3.04 14.84 -0.25
C PHE A 13 3.28 16.00 0.71
N ALA A 14 3.89 17.08 0.23
CA ALA A 14 4.09 18.29 1.01
C ALA A 14 2.72 18.94 1.29
N ASP A 15 2.04 18.45 2.33
CA ASP A 15 0.93 19.18 2.92
C ASP A 15 1.51 20.34 3.72
N ASN A 16 1.43 21.55 3.15
CA ASN A 16 1.93 22.80 3.75
C ASN A 16 1.06 23.28 4.94
N ARG A 17 0.33 22.38 5.60
CA ARG A 17 -0.75 22.73 6.52
C ARG A 17 -0.36 22.27 7.93
N GLY A 18 -0.12 23.26 8.79
CA GLY A 18 0.66 23.15 10.03
C GLY A 18 0.14 22.15 11.08
N HIS A 19 0.92 22.03 12.15
CA HIS A 19 0.73 21.10 13.26
C HIS A 19 -0.67 21.22 13.89
N ILE A 20 -1.51 20.20 13.71
CA ILE A 20 -2.85 20.10 14.32
C ILE A 20 -2.70 19.48 15.73
N ASP A 21 -3.09 20.21 16.79
CA ASP A 21 -3.13 19.66 18.16
C ASP A 21 -4.44 18.88 18.37
N HIS A 22 -4.34 17.56 18.25
CA HIS A 22 -5.47 16.65 18.33
C HIS A 22 -6.04 16.58 19.76
N SER A 23 -5.20 16.78 20.78
CA SER A 23 -5.58 16.64 22.19
C SER A 23 -6.47 17.80 22.67
N ALA A 24 -6.16 19.03 22.25
CA ALA A 24 -6.93 20.23 22.59
C ALA A 24 -8.32 20.26 21.92
N ARG A 25 -8.46 19.61 20.76
CA ARG A 25 -9.74 19.50 20.03
C ARG A 25 -10.67 18.48 20.68
N VAL A 26 -10.15 17.29 21.00
CA VAL A 26 -10.90 16.23 21.70
C VAL A 26 -11.38 16.70 23.08
N MET A 27 -10.53 17.37 23.85
CA MET A 27 -10.89 17.88 25.18
C MET A 27 -12.01 18.94 25.13
N ARG A 28 -12.10 19.74 24.06
CA ARG A 28 -13.16 20.76 23.91
C ARG A 28 -14.50 20.19 23.44
N VAL A 29 -14.51 19.17 22.58
CA VAL A 29 -15.75 18.45 22.18
C VAL A 29 -16.43 17.82 23.40
N ILE A 30 -15.64 17.25 24.33
CA ILE A 30 -16.17 16.64 25.56
C ILE A 30 -16.66 17.71 26.56
N THR A 31 -16.04 18.89 26.60
CA THR A 31 -16.31 19.92 27.63
C THR A 31 -17.37 20.96 27.24
N TRP A 32 -17.71 21.13 25.95
CA TRP A 32 -18.71 22.12 25.51
C TRP A 32 -20.17 21.73 25.83
N ASN A 33 -20.44 20.50 26.28
CA ASN A 33 -21.80 20.08 26.68
C ASN A 33 -22.34 20.74 27.98
N ARG A 34 -21.72 21.82 28.47
CA ARG A 34 -22.16 22.59 29.65
C ARG A 34 -22.85 23.92 29.37
N SER A 35 -23.06 24.34 28.12
CA SER A 35 -23.83 25.55 27.85
C SER A 35 -24.91 25.36 26.80
N PHE A 36 -26.10 25.78 27.19
CA PHE A 36 -27.36 25.79 26.45
C PHE A 36 -27.23 26.38 25.04
N LYS A 37 -27.96 25.78 24.09
CA LYS A 37 -28.56 26.51 22.95
C LYS A 37 -29.41 27.65 23.52
N GLY A 38 -28.88 28.87 23.51
CA GLY A 38 -29.61 30.05 23.96
C GLY A 38 -28.70 31.21 24.32
N MET A 39 -28.12 31.86 23.31
CA MET A 39 -28.11 33.32 23.17
C MET A 39 -27.39 33.67 21.86
N GLN A 40 -28.10 34.32 20.93
CA GLN A 40 -27.43 35.16 19.94
C GLN A 40 -26.79 36.32 20.70
N ASN A 41 -25.48 36.50 20.56
CA ASN A 41 -24.87 37.82 20.59
C ASN A 41 -23.53 37.77 19.83
N SER A 42 -23.41 38.72 18.91
CA SER A 42 -22.23 38.97 18.12
C SER A 42 -21.06 39.38 19.00
N ASP A 43 -19.96 38.64 18.93
CA ASP A 43 -18.65 39.27 18.98
C ASP A 43 -17.70 38.55 18.02
N ASN A 44 -16.92 39.36 17.33
CA ASN A 44 -16.40 39.13 16.00
C ASN A 44 -15.04 38.42 16.07
N GLY A 45 -15.04 37.18 16.57
CA GLY A 45 -13.93 36.24 16.38
C GLY A 45 -14.38 35.22 15.34
N ARG A 46 -13.81 35.23 14.14
CA ARG A 46 -14.00 34.12 13.21
C ARG A 46 -13.66 32.83 13.95
N ASP A 47 -14.64 31.95 14.12
CA ASP A 47 -14.44 30.54 14.42
C ASP A 47 -13.72 29.90 13.22
N GLU A 48 -12.43 30.23 13.04
CA GLU A 48 -11.55 29.63 12.02
C GLU A 48 -11.26 28.15 12.31
N PHE A 49 -11.73 27.62 13.45
CA PHE A 49 -11.47 26.25 13.91
C PHE A 49 -12.68 25.30 13.86
N ASP A 50 -13.88 25.81 13.56
CA ASP A 50 -15.08 25.00 13.29
C ASP A 50 -15.34 24.86 11.78
N ASN A 51 -14.28 25.01 10.99
CA ASN A 51 -14.37 24.81 9.55
C ASN A 51 -14.43 23.30 9.29
N ASP A 52 -15.64 22.79 9.06
CA ASP A 52 -15.93 21.41 8.60
C ASP A 52 -15.06 20.98 7.40
N GLU A 53 -14.52 21.96 6.67
CA GLU A 53 -13.54 21.83 5.58
C GLU A 53 -12.25 21.10 5.98
N TRP A 54 -11.89 21.09 7.28
CA TRP A 54 -10.68 20.41 7.80
C TRP A 54 -10.95 19.05 8.44
N GLU A 55 -12.17 18.54 8.34
CA GLU A 55 -12.56 17.30 8.99
C GLU A 55 -12.29 16.08 8.09
N THR A 56 -11.48 15.14 8.57
CA THR A 56 -11.14 13.87 7.90
C THR A 56 -11.84 12.69 8.57
N HIS A 57 -11.88 11.51 7.92
CA HIS A 57 -12.37 10.28 8.55
C HIS A 57 -11.70 10.02 9.92
N ALA A 58 -10.39 10.21 10.01
CA ALA A 58 -9.64 10.01 11.24
C ALA A 58 -10.14 10.95 12.36
N THR A 59 -10.34 12.23 12.06
CA THR A 59 -10.83 13.18 13.07
C THR A 59 -12.26 12.90 13.53
N VAL A 60 -13.13 12.39 12.66
CA VAL A 60 -14.49 11.96 13.04
C VAL A 60 -14.42 10.73 13.94
N LEU A 61 -13.59 9.75 13.58
CA LEU A 61 -13.38 8.54 14.38
C LEU A 61 -12.78 8.84 15.75
N ASP A 62 -11.87 9.82 15.85
CA ASP A 62 -11.32 10.28 17.15
C ASP A 62 -12.39 10.92 18.04
N LYS A 63 -13.25 11.78 17.47
CA LYS A 63 -14.41 12.37 18.18
C LYS A 63 -15.35 11.26 18.66
N MET A 64 -15.64 10.30 17.78
CA MET A 64 -16.52 9.18 18.06
C MET A 64 -15.98 8.30 19.19
N LEU A 65 -14.69 7.95 19.16
CA LEU A 65 -14.02 7.21 20.24
C LEU A 65 -14.10 7.93 21.59
N ALA A 66 -14.01 9.26 21.60
CA ALA A 66 -14.16 10.05 22.83
C ALA A 66 -15.57 9.94 23.41
N TRP A 67 -16.60 10.03 22.56
CA TRP A 67 -17.99 9.83 22.98
C TRP A 67 -18.27 8.39 23.42
N GLU A 68 -17.69 7.39 22.76
CA GLU A 68 -17.82 5.98 23.16
C GLU A 68 -17.17 5.71 24.53
N LYS A 69 -16.02 6.33 24.83
CA LYS A 69 -15.42 6.26 26.17
C LYS A 69 -16.31 6.90 27.23
N LYS A 70 -16.90 8.06 26.94
CA LYS A 70 -17.86 8.70 27.83
C LYS A 70 -19.09 7.80 28.06
N LEU A 71 -19.63 7.21 26.99
CA LEU A 71 -20.75 6.29 27.04
C LEU A 71 -20.45 5.08 27.93
N TYR A 72 -19.25 4.50 27.79
CA TYR A 72 -18.80 3.40 28.62
C TYR A 72 -18.85 3.75 30.13
N ASP A 73 -18.35 4.95 30.49
CA ASP A 73 -18.38 5.42 31.88
C ASP A 73 -19.81 5.69 32.38
N GLU A 74 -20.66 6.29 31.54
CA GLU A 74 -22.08 6.53 31.85
C GLU A 74 -22.85 5.21 32.04
N VAL A 75 -22.65 4.21 31.17
CA VAL A 75 -23.26 2.87 31.30
C VAL A 75 -22.82 2.20 32.60
N LYS A 76 -21.53 2.25 32.92
CA LYS A 76 -20.98 1.67 34.15
C LYS A 76 -21.57 2.32 35.40
N ALA A 77 -21.69 3.65 35.41
CA ALA A 77 -22.32 4.39 36.50
C ALA A 77 -23.82 4.10 36.62
N GLY A 78 -24.51 4.04 35.47
CA GLY A 78 -25.94 3.74 35.36
C GLY A 78 -26.31 2.36 35.89
N GLU A 79 -25.51 1.33 35.59
CA GLU A 79 -25.74 -0.03 36.11
C GLU A 79 -25.54 -0.10 37.63
N LEU A 80 -24.54 0.60 38.19
CA LEU A 80 -24.38 0.69 39.65
C LEU A 80 -25.57 1.40 40.31
N MET A 81 -26.08 2.48 39.69
CA MET A 81 -27.26 3.20 40.15
C MET A 81 -28.51 2.32 40.12
N LYS A 82 -28.71 1.58 39.04
CA LYS A 82 -29.82 0.63 38.86
C LYS A 82 -29.82 -0.44 39.96
N ILE A 83 -28.65 -1.02 40.26
CA ILE A 83 -28.51 -2.00 41.35
C ILE A 83 -28.88 -1.39 42.70
N GLU A 84 -28.40 -0.19 43.01
CA GLU A 84 -28.70 0.47 44.29
C GLU A 84 -30.18 0.86 44.41
N TYR A 85 -30.78 1.37 43.33
CA TYR A 85 -32.21 1.64 43.24
C TYR A 85 -33.03 0.36 43.50
N GLN A 86 -32.72 -0.74 42.82
CA GLN A 86 -33.40 -2.03 43.02
C GLN A 86 -33.26 -2.55 44.45
N ARG A 87 -32.08 -2.44 45.06
CA ARG A 87 -31.85 -2.81 46.48
C ARG A 87 -32.74 -2.00 47.42
N LYS A 88 -32.85 -0.68 47.21
CA LYS A 88 -33.69 0.19 48.03
C LYS A 88 -35.17 -0.06 47.84
N VAL A 89 -35.62 -0.34 46.61
CA VAL A 89 -37.01 -0.76 46.32
C VAL A 89 -37.35 -2.08 47.04
N ALA A 90 -36.43 -3.06 47.01
CA ALA A 90 -36.60 -4.33 47.72
C ALA A 90 -36.66 -4.12 49.25
N LEU A 91 -35.81 -3.23 49.79
CA LEU A 91 -35.84 -2.86 51.21
C LEU A 91 -37.17 -2.21 51.61
N LEU A 92 -37.67 -1.25 50.83
CA LEU A 92 -38.97 -0.60 51.07
C LEU A 92 -40.11 -1.63 51.09
N SER A 93 -40.09 -2.57 50.13
CA SER A 93 -41.08 -3.64 50.03
C SER A 93 -41.06 -4.55 51.27
N LYS A 94 -39.87 -4.86 51.78
CA LYS A 94 -39.69 -5.66 53.00
C LYS A 94 -40.18 -4.93 54.26
N GLN A 95 -39.93 -3.63 54.38
CA GLN A 95 -40.41 -2.80 55.51
C GLN A 95 -41.93 -2.69 55.53
N LYS A 96 -42.56 -2.48 54.35
CA LYS A 96 -44.02 -2.47 54.22
C LYS A 96 -44.66 -3.79 54.64
N LYS A 97 -44.09 -4.93 54.23
CA LYS A 97 -44.60 -6.28 54.60
C LYS A 97 -44.47 -6.59 56.10
N ARG A 98 -43.44 -6.05 56.76
CA ARG A 98 -43.14 -6.33 58.19
C ARG A 98 -43.81 -5.36 59.17
N GLY A 99 -44.60 -4.39 58.71
CA GLY A 99 -45.22 -3.40 59.59
C GLY A 99 -44.20 -2.55 60.36
N SER A 100 -43.10 -2.15 59.71
CA SER A 100 -42.08 -1.30 60.33
C SER A 100 -42.61 0.10 60.67
N ASN A 101 -41.94 0.83 61.57
CA ASN A 101 -42.32 2.19 61.98
C ASN A 101 -42.63 3.10 60.76
N PRO A 102 -43.79 3.79 60.71
CA PRO A 102 -44.17 4.66 59.59
C PRO A 102 -43.12 5.70 59.22
N GLU A 103 -42.40 6.29 60.19
CA GLU A 103 -41.34 7.25 59.92
C GLU A 103 -40.16 6.62 59.13
N SER A 104 -39.82 5.36 59.44
CA SER A 104 -38.77 4.63 58.73
C SER A 104 -39.17 4.29 57.30
N ILE A 105 -40.45 3.95 57.08
CA ILE A 105 -40.99 3.68 55.75
C ILE A 105 -40.93 4.94 54.88
N GLU A 106 -41.31 6.11 55.43
CA GLU A 106 -41.30 7.35 54.67
C GLU A 106 -39.87 7.81 54.32
N LYS A 107 -38.90 7.64 55.23
CA LYS A 107 -37.47 7.88 54.94
C LYS A 107 -36.97 7.00 53.79
N THR A 108 -37.28 5.70 53.80
CA THR A 108 -36.88 4.78 52.72
C THR A 108 -37.57 5.15 51.40
N LYS A 109 -38.84 5.57 51.43
CA LYS A 109 -39.59 6.01 50.25
C LYS A 109 -38.98 7.28 49.64
N ALA A 110 -38.59 8.25 50.46
CA ALA A 110 -37.88 9.44 50.00
C ALA A 110 -36.55 9.08 49.31
N ALA A 111 -35.78 8.15 49.89
CA ALA A 111 -34.54 7.66 49.28
C ALA A 111 -34.77 6.93 47.95
N VAL A 112 -35.81 6.11 47.85
CA VAL A 112 -36.21 5.44 46.59
C VAL A 112 -36.58 6.47 45.53
N ASN A 113 -37.40 7.47 45.86
CA ASN A 113 -37.77 8.52 44.91
C ASN A 113 -36.56 9.33 44.44
N HIS A 114 -35.63 9.68 45.34
CA HIS A 114 -34.42 10.39 44.98
C HIS A 114 -33.53 9.57 44.02
N LEU A 115 -33.32 8.28 44.33
CA LEU A 115 -32.59 7.37 43.45
C LEU A 115 -33.29 7.17 42.11
N HIS A 116 -34.61 7.11 42.09
CA HIS A 116 -35.38 7.01 40.86
C HIS A 116 -35.14 8.23 39.97
N THR A 117 -35.30 9.45 40.50
CA THR A 117 -35.05 10.68 39.74
C THR A 117 -33.63 10.70 39.19
N ARG A 118 -32.63 10.34 40.01
CA ARG A 118 -31.23 10.31 39.55
C ARG A 118 -31.01 9.26 38.46
N TYR A 119 -31.60 8.08 38.60
CA TYR A 119 -31.56 7.03 37.59
C TYR A 119 -32.18 7.47 36.25
N ILE A 120 -33.30 8.21 36.28
CA ILE A 120 -33.90 8.79 35.06
C ILE A 120 -32.96 9.80 34.41
N VAL A 121 -32.35 10.70 35.19
CA VAL A 121 -31.42 11.71 34.67
C VAL A 121 -30.18 11.04 34.06
N ASP A 122 -29.61 10.03 34.72
CA ASP A 122 -28.45 9.29 34.22
C ASP A 122 -28.77 8.59 32.88
N MET A 123 -29.97 8.00 32.74
CA MET A 123 -30.42 7.42 31.48
C MET A 123 -30.61 8.46 30.36
N GLN A 124 -31.14 9.64 30.67
CA GLN A 124 -31.30 10.72 29.68
C GLN A 124 -29.94 11.27 29.21
N SER A 125 -28.95 11.37 30.10
CA SER A 125 -27.58 11.72 29.73
C SER A 125 -26.98 10.69 28.77
N MET A 126 -27.17 9.40 29.07
CA MET A 126 -26.73 8.29 28.23
C MET A 126 -27.40 8.31 26.84
N ASP A 127 -28.72 8.49 26.78
CA ASP A 127 -29.46 8.62 25.51
C ASP A 127 -28.94 9.80 24.66
N SER A 128 -28.55 10.91 25.30
CA SER A 128 -27.95 12.07 24.63
C SER A 128 -26.56 11.76 24.07
N THR A 129 -25.73 11.06 24.85
CA THR A 129 -24.41 10.58 24.39
C THR A 129 -24.54 9.61 23.20
N VAL A 130 -25.49 8.67 23.25
CA VAL A 130 -25.77 7.75 22.12
C VAL A 130 -26.22 8.52 20.89
N SER A 131 -27.10 9.51 21.05
CA SER A 131 -27.59 10.33 19.94
C SER A 131 -26.46 11.10 19.25
N GLU A 132 -25.47 11.59 20.02
CA GLU A 132 -24.31 12.26 19.45
C GLU A 132 -23.38 11.31 18.67
N ILE A 133 -23.19 10.07 19.15
CA ILE A 133 -22.46 9.04 18.39
C ILE A 133 -23.19 8.73 17.07
N GLN A 134 -24.52 8.63 17.10
CA GLN A 134 -25.33 8.41 15.90
C GLN A 134 -25.20 9.60 14.92
N ARG A 135 -25.22 10.83 15.42
CA ARG A 135 -24.98 12.04 14.62
C ARG A 135 -23.60 12.03 13.95
N LEU A 136 -22.54 11.72 14.69
CA LEU A 136 -21.18 11.61 14.13
C LEU A 136 -21.09 10.52 13.06
N ARG A 137 -21.79 9.39 13.25
CA ARG A 137 -21.84 8.29 12.29
C ARG A 137 -22.57 8.68 11.00
N ASP A 138 -23.79 9.18 11.13
CA ASP A 138 -24.72 9.34 10.01
C ASP A 138 -24.53 10.69 9.29
N ASP A 139 -24.20 11.76 10.03
CA ASP A 139 -24.13 13.12 9.48
C ASP A 139 -22.69 13.56 9.16
N GLN A 140 -21.67 12.91 9.73
CA GLN A 140 -20.26 13.27 9.48
C GLN A 140 -19.46 12.16 8.80
N LEU A 141 -19.44 10.95 9.37
CA LEU A 141 -18.66 9.85 8.82
C LEU A 141 -19.24 9.35 7.50
N TYR A 142 -20.54 9.16 7.42
CA TYR A 142 -21.19 8.62 6.23
C TYR A 142 -20.99 9.51 4.97
N PRO A 143 -21.24 10.83 4.98
CA PRO A 143 -20.98 11.68 3.80
C PRO A 143 -19.53 11.60 3.33
N LYS A 144 -18.56 11.56 4.26
CA LYS A 144 -17.13 11.43 3.92
C LYS A 144 -16.82 10.06 3.30
N LEU A 145 -17.48 8.99 3.74
CA LEU A 145 -17.37 7.68 3.10
C LEU A 145 -17.97 7.68 1.68
N VAL A 146 -19.08 8.39 1.47
CA VAL A 146 -19.67 8.58 0.14
C VAL A 146 -18.71 9.34 -0.79
N GLU A 147 -18.10 10.41 -0.30
CA GLU A 147 -17.06 11.16 -1.05
C GLU A 147 -15.86 10.27 -1.40
N LEU A 148 -15.42 9.42 -0.48
CA LEU A 148 -14.34 8.47 -0.73
C LEU A 148 -14.73 7.45 -1.83
N VAL A 149 -15.94 6.91 -1.79
CA VAL A 149 -16.45 6.01 -2.84
C VAL A 149 -16.46 6.70 -4.20
N ASP A 150 -16.92 7.95 -4.26
CA ASP A 150 -16.92 8.75 -5.47
C ASP A 150 -15.50 8.98 -6.00
N GLY A 151 -14.57 9.39 -5.13
CA GLY A 151 -13.16 9.61 -5.50
C GLY A 151 -12.49 8.32 -6.01
N MET A 152 -12.75 7.19 -5.35
CA MET A 152 -12.23 5.88 -5.76
C MET A 152 -12.82 5.42 -7.09
N ALA A 153 -14.11 5.66 -7.34
CA ALA A 153 -14.74 5.34 -8.62
C ALA A 153 -14.05 6.06 -9.79
N VAL A 154 -13.83 7.37 -9.65
CA VAL A 154 -13.16 8.21 -10.65
C VAL A 154 -11.70 7.78 -10.85
N MET A 155 -10.98 7.53 -9.75
CA MET A 155 -9.60 7.08 -9.80
C MET A 155 -9.46 5.75 -10.56
N TRP A 156 -10.28 4.74 -10.22
CA TRP A 156 -10.21 3.42 -10.87
C TRP A 156 -10.67 3.44 -12.32
N GLU A 157 -11.67 4.27 -12.66
CA GLU A 157 -12.06 4.50 -14.05
C GLU A 157 -10.92 5.13 -14.88
N THR A 158 -10.25 6.13 -14.31
CA THR A 158 -9.08 6.78 -14.94
C THR A 158 -7.93 5.78 -15.09
N MET A 159 -7.66 4.99 -14.05
CA MET A 159 -6.62 3.97 -14.05
C MET A 159 -6.88 2.91 -15.14
N HIS A 160 -8.11 2.42 -15.24
CA HIS A 160 -8.52 1.49 -16.30
C HIS A 160 -8.29 2.08 -17.69
N SER A 161 -8.71 3.33 -17.93
CA SER A 161 -8.49 3.99 -19.23
C SER A 161 -7.01 4.09 -19.61
N HIS A 162 -6.13 4.35 -18.63
CA HIS A 162 -4.69 4.40 -18.87
C HIS A 162 -4.10 3.02 -19.13
N HIS A 163 -4.46 2.01 -18.33
CA HIS A 163 -3.97 0.65 -18.51
C HIS A 163 -4.45 0.00 -19.81
N ASP A 164 -5.69 0.24 -20.23
CA ASP A 164 -6.20 -0.18 -21.53
C ASP A 164 -5.45 0.49 -22.69
N SER A 165 -5.15 1.79 -22.57
CA SER A 165 -4.33 2.51 -23.56
C SER A 165 -2.89 1.97 -23.62
N GLN A 166 -2.29 1.69 -22.46
CA GLN A 166 -0.96 1.07 -22.36
C GLN A 166 -0.97 -0.34 -22.95
N LEU A 167 -2.02 -1.13 -22.70
CA LEU A 167 -2.20 -2.47 -23.27
C LEU A 167 -2.20 -2.43 -24.80
N LYS A 168 -2.92 -1.47 -25.40
CA LYS A 168 -2.94 -1.26 -26.86
C LYS A 168 -1.54 -0.95 -27.38
N ILE A 169 -0.82 -0.03 -26.75
CA ILE A 169 0.55 0.33 -27.13
C ILE A 169 1.49 -0.87 -27.03
N VAL A 170 1.42 -1.66 -25.95
CA VAL A 170 2.32 -2.81 -25.80
C VAL A 170 1.95 -4.00 -26.68
N ALA A 171 0.69 -4.11 -27.12
CA ALA A 171 0.29 -5.13 -28.09
C ALA A 171 1.04 -4.96 -29.42
N ASP A 172 1.31 -3.70 -29.82
CA ASP A 172 2.05 -3.37 -31.04
C ASP A 172 3.53 -3.77 -30.94
N LEU A 173 4.10 -3.93 -29.74
CA LEU A 173 5.48 -4.39 -29.55
C LEU A 173 5.72 -5.76 -30.19
N ARG A 174 4.68 -6.58 -30.35
CA ARG A 174 4.79 -7.88 -31.03
C ARG A 174 5.36 -7.74 -32.44
N THR A 175 5.09 -6.64 -33.12
CA THR A 175 5.52 -6.37 -34.50
C THR A 175 6.98 -5.90 -34.62
N LEU A 176 7.61 -5.45 -33.54
CA LEU A 176 8.99 -4.95 -33.56
C LEU A 176 10.00 -6.08 -33.75
N ASP A 177 10.74 -6.09 -34.86
CA ASP A 177 11.87 -6.99 -35.03
C ASP A 177 13.20 -6.28 -34.71
N ALA A 178 13.95 -6.82 -33.75
CA ALA A 178 15.30 -6.35 -33.43
C ALA A 178 16.34 -7.47 -33.48
N SER A 179 16.02 -8.59 -34.14
CA SER A 179 16.89 -9.77 -34.29
C SER A 179 18.28 -9.44 -34.85
N ASN A 180 18.40 -8.37 -35.65
CA ASN A 180 19.65 -7.95 -36.27
C ASN A 180 20.42 -6.85 -35.50
N THR A 181 20.00 -6.49 -34.28
CA THR A 181 20.67 -5.42 -33.52
C THR A 181 21.89 -5.94 -32.74
N MET A 182 23.10 -5.68 -33.25
CA MET A 182 24.38 -6.05 -32.63
C MET A 182 24.84 -5.08 -31.52
N LYS A 183 23.91 -4.49 -30.76
CA LYS A 183 24.25 -3.45 -29.78
C LYS A 183 24.70 -4.05 -28.44
N GLU A 184 25.97 -3.85 -28.09
CA GLU A 184 26.53 -4.22 -26.78
C GLU A 184 25.77 -3.56 -25.62
N THR A 185 25.71 -4.24 -24.49
CA THR A 185 25.26 -3.71 -23.21
C THR A 185 26.28 -2.68 -22.71
N SER A 186 25.81 -1.45 -22.49
CA SER A 186 26.60 -0.40 -21.85
C SER A 186 26.17 -0.27 -20.39
N GLU A 187 26.99 0.39 -19.57
CA GLU A 187 26.63 0.74 -18.19
C GLU A 187 25.30 1.51 -18.13
N HIS A 188 25.05 2.41 -19.09
CA HIS A 188 23.77 3.12 -19.17
C HIS A 188 22.59 2.16 -19.46
N HIS A 189 22.73 1.20 -20.37
CA HIS A 189 21.66 0.21 -20.62
C HIS A 189 21.36 -0.59 -19.34
N MET A 190 22.40 -1.08 -18.65
CA MET A 190 22.26 -1.82 -17.41
C MET A 190 21.60 -0.98 -16.31
N GLY A 191 22.04 0.27 -16.15
CA GLY A 191 21.44 1.21 -15.19
C GLY A 191 19.95 1.44 -15.44
N ARG A 192 19.51 1.49 -16.71
CA ARG A 192 18.08 1.59 -17.05
C ARG A 192 17.30 0.32 -16.73
N THR A 193 17.87 -0.85 -16.98
CA THR A 193 17.24 -2.13 -16.62
C THR A 193 17.07 -2.27 -15.10
N VAL A 194 18.11 -1.91 -14.34
CA VAL A 194 18.07 -1.91 -12.86
C VAL A 194 17.03 -0.92 -12.34
N GLN A 195 17.00 0.29 -12.89
CA GLN A 195 15.98 1.29 -12.55
C GLN A 195 14.56 0.76 -12.81
N LEU A 196 14.33 0.10 -13.95
CA LEU A 196 13.03 -0.50 -14.27
C LEU A 196 12.65 -1.59 -13.25
N TYR A 197 13.61 -2.45 -12.88
CA TYR A 197 13.39 -3.49 -11.87
C TYR A 197 12.98 -2.90 -10.51
N GLU A 198 13.66 -1.84 -10.05
CA GLU A 198 13.35 -1.16 -8.80
C GLU A 198 11.96 -0.53 -8.83
N VAL A 199 11.60 0.14 -9.93
CA VAL A 199 10.26 0.73 -10.10
C VAL A 199 9.17 -0.35 -10.07
N VAL A 200 9.35 -1.48 -10.74
CA VAL A 200 8.35 -2.57 -10.74
C VAL A 200 8.24 -3.22 -9.37
N ARG A 201 9.34 -3.41 -8.65
CA ARG A 201 9.33 -3.90 -7.27
C ARG A 201 8.59 -2.96 -6.32
N GLU A 202 8.85 -1.67 -6.44
CA GLU A 202 8.18 -0.66 -5.61
C GLU A 202 6.70 -0.60 -5.95
N TRP A 203 6.35 -0.63 -7.24
CA TRP A 203 4.96 -0.70 -7.68
C TRP A 203 4.23 -1.92 -7.09
N HIS A 204 4.83 -3.11 -7.14
CA HIS A 204 4.28 -4.30 -6.49
C HIS A 204 4.06 -4.10 -4.98
N SER A 205 5.06 -3.56 -4.28
CA SER A 205 4.96 -3.31 -2.82
C SER A 205 3.84 -2.33 -2.48
N GLN A 206 3.74 -1.22 -3.23
CA GLN A 206 2.72 -0.19 -2.99
C GLN A 206 1.32 -0.68 -3.36
N PHE A 207 1.20 -1.49 -4.41
CA PHE A 207 -0.07 -2.13 -4.76
C PHE A 207 -0.56 -3.07 -3.64
N LEU A 208 0.33 -3.89 -3.08
CA LEU A 208 -0.01 -4.74 -1.94
C LEU A 208 -0.48 -3.94 -0.73
N LYS A 209 0.24 -2.87 -0.37
CA LYS A 209 -0.12 -1.99 0.75
C LYS A 209 -1.47 -1.32 0.53
N LEU A 210 -1.71 -0.79 -0.67
CA LEU A 210 -2.99 -0.16 -1.03
C LEU A 210 -4.14 -1.13 -0.81
N MET A 211 -4.05 -2.34 -1.36
CA MET A 211 -5.11 -3.33 -1.23
C MET A 211 -5.30 -3.81 0.21
N SER A 212 -4.22 -4.06 0.96
CA SER A 212 -4.30 -4.49 2.36
C SER A 212 -4.96 -3.43 3.23
N HIS A 213 -4.47 -2.19 3.19
CA HIS A 213 -4.99 -1.12 4.03
C HIS A 213 -6.44 -0.78 3.71
N GLN A 214 -6.84 -0.84 2.43
CA GLN A 214 -8.23 -0.62 2.05
C GLN A 214 -9.14 -1.74 2.58
N LYS A 215 -8.72 -3.02 2.49
CA LYS A 215 -9.46 -4.15 3.06
C LYS A 215 -9.59 -4.02 4.58
N GLU A 216 -8.48 -3.78 5.26
CA GLU A 216 -8.41 -3.63 6.72
C GLU A 216 -9.28 -2.46 7.22
N TYR A 217 -9.23 -1.30 6.55
CA TYR A 217 -10.01 -0.14 6.91
C TYR A 217 -11.52 -0.41 6.85
N ILE A 218 -12.00 -0.98 5.73
CA ILE A 218 -13.42 -1.31 5.57
C ILE A 218 -13.85 -2.42 6.52
N GLN A 219 -13.00 -3.43 6.76
CA GLN A 219 -13.27 -4.49 7.74
C GLN A 219 -13.38 -3.94 9.17
N ALA A 220 -12.50 -3.01 9.56
CA ALA A 220 -12.52 -2.38 10.86
C ALA A 220 -13.81 -1.56 11.06
N LEU A 221 -14.19 -0.74 10.06
CA LEU A 221 -15.44 0.02 10.10
C LEU A 221 -16.67 -0.88 10.16
N ASN A 222 -16.72 -1.95 9.37
CA ASN A 222 -17.84 -2.90 9.38
C ASN A 222 -17.95 -3.63 10.73
N SER A 223 -16.82 -4.01 11.33
CA SER A 223 -16.77 -4.65 12.65
C SER A 223 -17.22 -3.69 13.76
N TRP A 224 -16.76 -2.44 13.71
CA TRP A 224 -17.19 -1.37 14.61
C TRP A 224 -18.70 -1.12 14.51
N LEU A 225 -19.24 -0.99 13.28
CA LEU A 225 -20.64 -0.68 13.08
C LEU A 225 -21.56 -1.77 13.66
N LYS A 226 -21.18 -3.06 13.57
CA LYS A 226 -21.93 -4.17 14.17
C LYS A 226 -22.13 -3.99 15.68
N LEU A 227 -21.14 -3.42 16.38
CA LEU A 227 -21.24 -3.13 17.81
C LEU A 227 -22.06 -1.87 18.08
N ASN A 228 -21.92 -0.84 17.23
CA ASN A 228 -22.61 0.44 17.38
C ASN A 228 -24.13 0.35 17.14
N LEU A 229 -24.59 -0.65 16.36
CA LEU A 229 -26.01 -0.86 16.07
C LEU A 229 -26.78 -1.60 17.17
N ILE A 230 -26.10 -2.14 18.19
CA ILE A 230 -26.74 -2.84 19.30
C ILE A 230 -27.43 -1.79 20.20
N PRO A 231 -28.76 -1.83 20.36
CA PRO A 231 -29.45 -0.89 21.23
C PRO A 231 -29.01 -1.07 22.69
N ILE A 232 -28.78 0.03 23.40
CA ILE A 232 -28.57 -0.02 24.84
C ILE A 232 -29.93 -0.17 25.51
N GLU A 233 -30.09 -1.19 26.35
CA GLU A 233 -31.33 -1.46 27.08
C GLU A 233 -31.61 -0.36 28.11
N SER A 234 -32.27 0.72 27.71
CA SER A 234 -32.90 1.65 28.64
C SER A 234 -34.29 1.11 29.02
N ASN A 235 -34.42 0.60 30.25
CA ASN A 235 -35.66 0.05 30.82
C ASN A 235 -36.81 1.08 30.93
N LEU A 236 -36.63 2.29 30.40
CA LEU A 236 -37.65 3.34 30.34
C LEU A 236 -38.69 3.12 29.23
N LYS A 237 -38.37 2.33 28.20
CA LYS A 237 -39.25 2.15 27.03
C LYS A 237 -40.27 1.02 27.19
N GLU A 238 -40.57 0.57 28.40
CA GLU A 238 -41.56 -0.50 28.64
C GLU A 238 -43.04 -0.05 28.48
N LYS A 239 -43.30 1.20 28.04
CA LYS A 239 -44.65 1.72 27.80
C LYS A 239 -44.84 2.51 26.50
N VAL A 240 -44.27 2.02 25.39
CA VAL A 240 -44.74 2.43 24.05
C VAL A 240 -45.13 1.16 23.30
N SER A 241 -46.41 1.05 22.95
CA SER A 241 -47.06 -0.10 22.30
C SER A 241 -46.62 -0.32 20.85
N SER A 242 -45.33 -0.18 20.55
CA SER A 242 -44.79 -0.33 19.20
C SER A 242 -43.42 -1.01 19.28
N PRO A 243 -43.14 -2.03 18.44
CA PRO A 243 -41.79 -2.58 18.33
C PRO A 243 -40.81 -1.45 18.04
N PRO A 244 -39.62 -1.41 18.65
CA PRO A 244 -38.59 -0.44 18.27
C PRO A 244 -38.36 -0.56 16.77
N ARG A 245 -38.57 0.51 15.99
CA ARG A 245 -38.15 0.52 14.59
C ARG A 245 -36.66 0.26 14.57
N ALA A 246 -36.24 -0.84 13.95
CA ALA A 246 -34.83 -1.10 13.72
C ALA A 246 -34.29 0.07 12.88
N HIS A 247 -33.44 0.90 13.51
CA HIS A 247 -32.73 1.95 12.80
C HIS A 247 -31.67 1.27 11.93
N HIS A 248 -31.92 1.26 10.62
CA HIS A 248 -30.97 0.80 9.61
C HIS A 248 -30.32 2.03 8.97
N PRO A 249 -29.23 2.56 9.52
CA PRO A 249 -28.60 3.75 8.94
C PRO A 249 -28.01 3.41 7.57
N PRO A 250 -28.04 4.34 6.59
CA PRO A 250 -27.53 4.11 5.23
C PRO A 250 -26.07 3.63 5.18
N ILE A 251 -25.25 4.04 6.15
CA ILE A 251 -23.87 3.58 6.33
C ILE A 251 -23.76 2.05 6.45
N GLN A 252 -24.80 1.38 7.00
CA GLN A 252 -24.82 -0.07 7.16
C GLN A 252 -24.86 -0.78 5.82
N ALA A 253 -25.76 -0.38 4.92
CA ALA A 253 -25.84 -0.97 3.58
C ALA A 253 -24.55 -0.75 2.81
N LEU A 254 -23.99 0.47 2.88
CA LEU A 254 -22.74 0.80 2.19
C LEU A 254 -21.57 -0.05 2.68
N LEU A 255 -21.30 -0.10 3.99
CA LEU A 255 -20.14 -0.81 4.53
C LEU A 255 -20.24 -2.33 4.37
N LEU A 256 -21.45 -2.90 4.46
CA LEU A 256 -21.65 -4.32 4.21
C LEU A 256 -21.32 -4.67 2.75
N SER A 257 -21.92 -3.96 1.79
CA SER A 257 -21.65 -4.20 0.38
C SER A 257 -20.20 -3.90 0.01
N TRP A 258 -19.60 -2.86 0.59
CA TRP A 258 -18.18 -2.54 0.37
C TRP A 258 -17.27 -3.66 0.86
N HIS A 259 -17.51 -4.17 2.07
CA HIS A 259 -16.76 -5.29 2.61
C HIS A 259 -16.91 -6.53 1.72
N GLU A 260 -18.13 -6.92 1.34
CA GLU A 260 -18.37 -8.08 0.49
C GLU A 260 -17.71 -7.97 -0.88
N HIS A 261 -17.74 -6.79 -1.51
CA HIS A 261 -17.07 -6.61 -2.80
C HIS A 261 -15.55 -6.65 -2.66
N MET A 262 -14.98 -6.07 -1.60
CA MET A 262 -13.53 -6.10 -1.37
C MET A 262 -13.00 -7.52 -1.20
N GLU A 263 -13.76 -8.42 -0.55
CA GLU A 263 -13.40 -9.83 -0.41
C GLU A 263 -13.46 -10.60 -1.73
N LYS A 264 -14.35 -10.20 -2.65
CA LYS A 264 -14.54 -10.86 -3.96
C LYS A 264 -13.63 -10.30 -5.06
N LEU A 265 -12.97 -9.17 -4.82
CA LEU A 265 -12.17 -8.49 -5.83
C LEU A 265 -10.93 -9.33 -6.19
N PRO A 266 -10.67 -9.63 -7.48
CA PRO A 266 -9.61 -10.55 -7.90
C PRO A 266 -8.24 -9.87 -7.94
N ASP A 267 -7.73 -9.41 -6.79
CA ASP A 267 -6.45 -8.71 -6.69
C ASP A 267 -5.22 -9.65 -6.81
N ASP A 268 -5.37 -10.95 -6.58
CA ASP A 268 -4.25 -11.91 -6.60
C ASP A 268 -3.60 -12.09 -7.98
N LEU A 269 -4.38 -12.06 -9.05
CA LEU A 269 -3.85 -12.14 -10.40
C LEU A 269 -2.99 -10.90 -10.72
N ALA A 270 -3.47 -9.70 -10.36
CA ALA A 270 -2.72 -8.47 -10.55
C ALA A 270 -1.41 -8.48 -9.72
N LYS A 271 -1.47 -8.84 -8.43
CA LYS A 271 -0.28 -8.97 -7.56
C LYS A 271 0.76 -9.90 -8.16
N SER A 272 0.35 -11.13 -8.50
CA SER A 272 1.25 -12.16 -9.02
C SER A 272 1.85 -11.78 -10.37
N THR A 273 1.09 -11.10 -11.24
CA THR A 273 1.58 -10.67 -12.55
C THR A 273 2.64 -9.57 -12.43
N ILE A 274 2.43 -8.56 -11.57
CA ILE A 274 3.45 -7.52 -11.31
C ILE A 274 4.72 -8.13 -10.72
N HIS A 275 4.56 -9.05 -9.75
CA HIS A 275 5.69 -9.75 -9.15
C HIS A 275 6.48 -10.57 -10.18
N SER A 276 5.78 -11.36 -11.00
CA SER A 276 6.36 -12.17 -12.07
C SER A 276 7.13 -11.30 -13.07
N PHE A 277 6.56 -10.15 -13.45
CA PHE A 277 7.24 -9.21 -14.34
C PHE A 277 8.55 -8.66 -13.74
N SER A 278 8.60 -8.42 -12.42
CA SER A 278 9.85 -8.05 -11.74
C SER A 278 10.93 -9.14 -11.86
N ALA A 279 10.53 -10.41 -11.76
CA ALA A 279 11.45 -11.55 -11.91
C ALA A 279 11.98 -11.66 -13.35
N VAL A 280 11.12 -11.39 -14.34
CA VAL A 280 11.51 -11.32 -15.76
C VAL A 280 12.58 -10.24 -15.98
N ILE A 281 12.39 -9.04 -15.42
CA ILE A 281 13.40 -7.97 -15.53
C ILE A 281 14.70 -8.37 -14.83
N ASN A 282 14.63 -9.01 -13.67
CA ASN A 282 15.81 -9.51 -12.98
C ASN A 282 16.59 -10.54 -13.84
N THR A 283 15.91 -11.42 -14.57
CA THR A 283 16.57 -12.30 -15.54
C THR A 283 17.30 -11.51 -16.62
N ILE A 284 16.73 -10.41 -17.12
CA ILE A 284 17.40 -9.53 -18.10
C ILE A 284 18.66 -8.89 -17.49
N ILE A 285 18.61 -8.47 -16.22
CA ILE A 285 19.78 -7.93 -15.50
C ILE A 285 20.90 -8.96 -15.44
N LEU A 286 20.59 -10.22 -15.07
CA LEU A 286 21.58 -11.30 -15.00
C LEU A 286 22.24 -11.56 -16.37
N LEU A 287 21.43 -11.60 -17.43
CA LEU A 287 21.93 -11.76 -18.80
C LEU A 287 22.86 -10.60 -19.22
N GLN A 288 22.51 -9.36 -18.86
CA GLN A 288 23.34 -8.18 -19.11
C GLN A 288 24.66 -8.23 -18.32
N GLN A 289 24.64 -8.71 -17.07
CA GLN A 289 25.84 -8.88 -16.24
C GLN A 289 26.79 -9.91 -16.84
N ASP A 290 26.27 -11.03 -17.35
CA ASP A 290 27.09 -12.06 -17.97
C ASP A 290 27.74 -11.56 -19.27
N GLU A 291 27.03 -10.76 -20.07
CA GLU A 291 27.61 -10.10 -21.26
C GLU A 291 28.77 -9.18 -20.91
N VAL A 292 28.62 -8.36 -19.86
CA VAL A 292 29.66 -7.43 -19.40
C VAL A 292 30.87 -8.19 -18.88
N LYS A 293 30.69 -9.24 -18.08
CA LYS A 293 31.79 -10.09 -17.60
C LYS A 293 32.57 -10.74 -18.76
N GLN A 294 31.84 -11.23 -19.78
CA GLN A 294 32.48 -11.81 -20.96
C GLN A 294 33.27 -10.76 -21.76
N LYS A 295 32.78 -9.53 -21.83
CA LYS A 295 33.50 -8.40 -22.43
C LYS A 295 34.80 -8.09 -21.69
N GLU A 296 34.76 -7.99 -20.36
CA GLU A 296 35.93 -7.76 -19.53
C GLU A 296 37.01 -8.83 -19.75
N LYS A 297 36.61 -10.11 -19.82
CA LYS A 297 37.49 -11.23 -20.14
C LYS A 297 38.14 -11.08 -21.53
N CYS A 298 37.39 -10.65 -22.54
CA CYS A 298 37.93 -10.38 -23.87
C CYS A 298 38.95 -9.23 -23.85
N GLU A 299 38.68 -8.16 -23.09
CA GLU A 299 39.58 -7.02 -22.96
C GLU A 299 40.89 -7.38 -22.24
N GLU A 300 40.83 -8.20 -21.20
CA GLU A 300 42.00 -8.72 -20.49
C GLU A 300 42.87 -9.61 -21.40
N LEU A 301 42.25 -10.57 -22.08
CA LEU A 301 42.95 -11.47 -23.00
C LEU A 301 43.56 -10.70 -24.18
N ARG A 302 42.86 -9.67 -24.67
CA ARG A 302 43.39 -8.77 -25.71
C ARG A 302 44.62 -8.01 -25.23
N LYS A 303 44.60 -7.48 -24.00
CA LYS A 303 45.78 -6.81 -23.40
C LYS A 303 46.96 -7.78 -23.26
N GLU A 304 46.71 -9.03 -22.87
CA GLU A 304 47.74 -10.07 -22.80
C GLU A 304 48.32 -10.41 -24.17
N TYR A 305 47.46 -10.68 -25.16
CA TYR A 305 47.84 -10.94 -26.54
C TYR A 305 48.70 -9.80 -27.10
N MET A 306 48.27 -8.55 -26.95
CA MET A 306 49.04 -7.39 -27.41
C MET A 306 50.42 -7.29 -26.75
N ARG A 307 50.52 -7.59 -25.44
CA ARG A 307 51.80 -7.60 -24.72
C ARG A 307 52.72 -8.71 -25.22
N LYS A 308 52.20 -9.92 -25.42
CA LYS A 308 52.97 -11.08 -25.89
C LYS A 308 53.38 -10.94 -27.35
N SER A 309 52.50 -10.41 -28.21
CA SER A 309 52.82 -10.10 -29.61
C SER A 309 53.95 -9.08 -29.69
N ARG A 310 53.86 -7.95 -28.98
CA ARG A 310 54.95 -6.94 -28.96
C ARG A 310 56.26 -7.52 -28.44
N SER A 311 56.21 -8.30 -27.36
CA SER A 311 57.40 -8.97 -26.83
C SER A 311 58.01 -9.96 -27.81
N PHE A 312 57.20 -10.64 -28.61
CA PHE A 312 57.66 -11.53 -29.67
C PHE A 312 58.28 -10.73 -30.81
N ASP A 313 57.63 -9.67 -31.28
CA ASP A 313 58.12 -8.82 -32.37
C ASP A 313 59.48 -8.17 -32.00
N ASP A 314 59.60 -7.61 -30.79
CA ASP A 314 60.84 -7.02 -30.28
C ASP A 314 61.97 -8.06 -30.19
N TRP A 315 61.65 -9.27 -29.68
CA TRP A 315 62.61 -10.36 -29.58
C TRP A 315 63.02 -10.84 -30.97
N TYR A 316 62.06 -11.03 -31.88
CA TYR A 316 62.28 -11.51 -33.24
C TYR A 316 63.13 -10.53 -34.04
N HIS A 317 62.91 -9.21 -33.86
CA HIS A 317 63.72 -8.18 -34.49
C HIS A 317 65.17 -8.22 -34.00
N LYS A 318 65.40 -8.30 -32.68
CA LYS A 318 66.74 -8.45 -32.09
C LYS A 318 67.42 -9.75 -32.52
N PHE A 319 66.67 -10.86 -32.55
CA PHE A 319 67.14 -12.16 -32.98
C PHE A 319 67.58 -12.13 -34.45
N SER A 320 66.77 -11.52 -35.32
CA SER A 320 67.05 -11.36 -36.75
C SER A 320 68.26 -10.44 -37.00
N GLN A 321 68.39 -9.33 -36.26
CA GLN A 321 69.57 -8.46 -36.34
C GLN A 321 70.85 -9.18 -35.89
N LYS A 322 70.79 -9.96 -34.80
CA LYS A 322 71.93 -10.75 -34.31
C LYS A 322 72.37 -11.80 -35.32
N ARG A 323 71.42 -12.46 -35.98
CA ARG A 323 71.66 -13.43 -37.05
C ARG A 323 72.26 -12.79 -38.30
N ALA A 324 71.78 -11.60 -38.69
CA ALA A 324 72.34 -10.84 -39.80
C ALA A 324 73.77 -10.34 -39.52
N ALA A 325 74.09 -10.04 -38.25
CA ALA A 325 75.43 -9.60 -37.84
C ALA A 325 76.44 -10.77 -37.68
N SER A 326 75.98 -12.00 -37.44
CA SER A 326 76.85 -13.18 -37.24
C SER A 326 77.29 -13.88 -38.54
N GLY A 327 76.75 -13.50 -39.71
CA GLY A 327 77.26 -13.95 -41.00
C GLY A 327 77.19 -15.48 -41.24
N GLU A 328 76.26 -16.19 -40.60
CA GLU A 328 76.02 -17.61 -40.88
C GLU A 328 75.26 -17.75 -42.20
N GLU A 329 76.00 -17.67 -43.31
CA GLU A 329 75.58 -18.26 -44.56
C GLU A 329 75.50 -19.78 -44.40
N VAL A 330 74.41 -20.32 -44.91
CA VAL A 330 73.98 -21.71 -44.81
C VAL A 330 75.02 -22.62 -45.44
N GLU A 331 75.85 -23.30 -44.64
CA GLU A 331 76.44 -24.59 -45.01
C GLU A 331 77.03 -25.29 -43.78
N GLY A 332 76.31 -26.28 -43.27
CA GLY A 332 76.80 -27.17 -42.22
C GLY A 332 75.66 -27.78 -41.42
N GLU A 333 75.50 -29.10 -41.53
CA GLU A 333 74.64 -29.96 -40.70
C GLU A 333 75.07 -29.96 -39.22
N ASN A 334 75.13 -28.80 -38.57
CA ASN A 334 75.30 -28.67 -37.13
C ASN A 334 73.95 -28.25 -36.52
N GLY A 335 73.50 -28.99 -35.50
CA GLY A 335 72.16 -28.90 -34.90
C GLY A 335 71.74 -27.54 -34.32
N GLU A 336 72.60 -26.52 -34.33
CA GLU A 336 72.33 -25.18 -33.78
C GLU A 336 71.35 -24.35 -34.63
N GLY A 337 71.43 -24.43 -35.97
CA GLY A 337 70.50 -23.72 -36.87
C GLY A 337 69.07 -24.28 -36.83
N GLY A 338 68.94 -25.59 -36.61
CA GLY A 338 67.67 -26.28 -36.38
C GLY A 338 67.03 -25.87 -35.04
N ALA A 339 67.82 -25.87 -33.96
CA ALA A 339 67.37 -25.43 -32.63
C ALA A 339 66.91 -23.97 -32.61
N GLN A 340 67.58 -23.08 -33.36
CA GLN A 340 67.18 -21.68 -33.48
C GLN A 340 65.85 -21.49 -34.24
N LYS A 341 65.63 -22.28 -35.31
CA LYS A 341 64.36 -22.26 -36.06
C LYS A 341 63.21 -22.80 -35.21
N ASP A 342 63.48 -23.80 -34.38
CA ASP A 342 62.54 -24.39 -33.44
C ASP A 342 62.11 -23.39 -32.34
N LEU A 343 63.05 -22.62 -31.78
CA LEU A 343 62.77 -21.57 -30.80
C LEU A 343 61.88 -20.43 -31.35
N VAL A 344 62.07 -20.05 -32.61
CA VAL A 344 61.18 -19.07 -33.27
C VAL A 344 59.77 -19.64 -33.45
N ALA A 345 59.67 -20.90 -33.88
CA ALA A 345 58.41 -21.59 -34.06
C ALA A 345 57.64 -21.75 -32.73
N GLU A 346 58.33 -22.13 -31.65
CA GLU A 346 57.76 -22.27 -30.31
C GLU A 346 57.20 -20.94 -29.78
N ARG A 347 57.98 -19.85 -29.86
CA ARG A 347 57.54 -18.53 -29.39
C ARG A 347 56.40 -17.97 -30.23
N LYS A 348 56.43 -18.20 -31.54
CA LYS A 348 55.34 -17.84 -32.45
C LYS A 348 54.07 -18.63 -32.13
N PHE A 349 54.20 -19.93 -31.88
CA PHE A 349 53.08 -20.79 -31.49
C PHE A 349 52.37 -20.30 -30.23
N ILE A 350 53.10 -19.79 -29.23
CA ILE A 350 52.50 -19.20 -28.02
C ILE A 350 51.65 -17.97 -28.36
N VAL A 351 52.14 -17.08 -29.23
CA VAL A 351 51.40 -15.88 -29.66
C VAL A 351 50.17 -16.26 -30.49
N ASP A 352 50.33 -17.20 -31.42
CA ASP A 352 49.24 -17.68 -32.28
C ASP A 352 48.16 -18.42 -31.45
N SER A 353 48.55 -19.22 -30.46
CA SER A 353 47.62 -19.87 -29.53
C SER A 353 46.82 -18.86 -28.70
N LEU A 354 47.47 -17.79 -28.22
CA LEU A 354 46.76 -16.69 -27.53
C LEU A 354 45.82 -15.93 -28.46
N LYS A 355 46.19 -15.77 -29.74
CA LYS A 355 45.32 -15.15 -30.75
C LYS A 355 44.07 -15.99 -31.00
N THR A 356 44.22 -17.30 -31.23
CA THR A 356 43.08 -18.20 -31.43
C THR A 356 42.13 -18.16 -30.23
N ARG A 357 42.68 -18.22 -29.01
CA ARG A 357 41.88 -18.09 -27.79
C ARG A 357 41.14 -16.74 -27.72
N LEU A 358 41.76 -15.65 -28.13
CA LEU A 358 41.11 -14.34 -28.19
C LEU A 358 39.97 -14.32 -29.20
N ASP A 359 40.18 -14.89 -30.39
CA ASP A 359 39.17 -14.96 -31.44
C ASP A 359 37.96 -15.80 -30.97
N ASP A 360 38.20 -16.93 -30.27
CA ASP A 360 37.14 -17.77 -29.68
C ASP A 360 36.30 -17.02 -28.63
N GLU A 361 36.96 -16.27 -27.73
CA GLU A 361 36.27 -15.50 -26.68
C GLU A 361 35.49 -14.30 -27.26
N LEU A 362 36.00 -13.67 -28.33
CA LEU A 362 35.30 -12.61 -29.06
C LEU A 362 34.06 -13.15 -29.78
N GLU A 363 34.13 -14.34 -30.37
CA GLU A 363 32.96 -14.99 -30.96
C GLU A 363 31.92 -15.34 -29.88
N ALA A 364 32.36 -15.84 -28.73
CA ALA A 364 31.48 -16.10 -27.58
C ALA A 364 30.80 -14.82 -27.07
N HIS A 365 31.53 -13.71 -26.98
CA HIS A 365 30.96 -12.41 -26.61
C HIS A 365 29.89 -11.96 -27.62
N GLN A 366 30.16 -12.04 -28.92
CA GLN A 366 29.18 -11.68 -29.96
C GLN A 366 27.91 -12.54 -29.92
N LYS A 367 28.03 -13.83 -29.60
CA LYS A 367 26.88 -14.71 -29.38
C LYS A 367 26.06 -14.26 -28.17
N LEU A 368 26.73 -13.90 -27.07
CA LEU A 368 26.07 -13.44 -25.86
C LEU A 368 25.36 -12.09 -26.07
N CYS A 369 25.97 -11.13 -26.78
CA CYS A 369 25.32 -9.86 -27.13
C CYS A 369 23.99 -10.08 -27.88
N ARG A 370 23.96 -10.99 -28.86
CA ARG A 370 22.73 -11.36 -29.57
C ARG A 370 21.70 -11.99 -28.64
N GLN A 371 22.14 -12.95 -27.83
CA GLN A 371 21.28 -13.63 -26.87
C GLN A 371 20.63 -12.66 -25.88
N VAL A 372 21.39 -11.69 -25.33
CA VAL A 372 20.84 -10.67 -24.42
C VAL A 372 19.74 -9.87 -25.12
N ARG A 373 19.95 -9.42 -26.36
CA ARG A 373 18.95 -8.63 -27.10
C ARG A 373 17.70 -9.43 -27.42
N GLU A 374 17.86 -10.62 -27.96
CA GLU A 374 16.76 -11.53 -28.31
C GLU A 374 15.94 -11.91 -27.08
N LYS A 375 16.59 -12.31 -25.98
CA LYS A 375 15.92 -12.68 -24.74
C LYS A 375 15.24 -11.47 -24.08
N SER A 376 15.90 -10.31 -24.05
CA SER A 376 15.28 -9.09 -23.49
C SER A 376 14.02 -8.71 -24.25
N LEU A 377 14.10 -8.63 -25.59
CA LEU A 377 12.96 -8.27 -26.42
C LEU A 377 11.86 -9.33 -26.35
N GLY A 378 12.21 -10.62 -26.46
CA GLY A 378 11.26 -11.73 -26.39
C GLY A 378 10.50 -11.79 -25.07
N SER A 379 11.21 -11.58 -23.95
CA SER A 379 10.60 -11.48 -22.62
C SER A 379 9.65 -10.29 -22.53
N LEU A 380 10.05 -9.10 -22.97
CA LEU A 380 9.20 -7.91 -22.93
C LEU A 380 7.95 -8.05 -23.83
N LYS A 381 8.09 -8.62 -25.03
CA LYS A 381 6.97 -8.88 -25.96
C LYS A 381 5.93 -9.85 -25.38
N THR A 382 6.38 -10.82 -24.59
CA THR A 382 5.51 -11.82 -23.97
C THR A 382 4.83 -11.22 -22.74
N HIS A 383 5.61 -10.65 -21.82
CA HIS A 383 5.13 -10.35 -20.48
C HIS A 383 4.54 -8.94 -20.30
N LEU A 384 4.92 -7.94 -21.11
CA LEU A 384 4.28 -6.61 -21.01
C LEU A 384 2.78 -6.66 -21.35
N PRO A 385 2.33 -7.32 -22.44
CA PRO A 385 0.89 -7.45 -22.72
C PRO A 385 0.13 -8.22 -21.65
N GLU A 386 0.74 -9.25 -21.05
CA GLU A 386 0.13 -10.00 -19.94
C GLU A 386 -0.04 -9.12 -18.70
N LEU A 387 1.01 -8.36 -18.35
CA LEU A 387 1.00 -7.40 -17.26
C LEU A 387 -0.09 -6.34 -17.42
N PHE A 388 -0.11 -5.64 -18.57
CA PHE A 388 -1.06 -4.57 -18.80
C PHE A 388 -2.50 -5.07 -18.91
N ARG A 389 -2.72 -6.30 -19.42
CA ARG A 389 -4.05 -6.92 -19.40
C ARG A 389 -4.51 -7.20 -17.98
N SER A 390 -3.67 -7.85 -17.17
CA SER A 390 -3.98 -8.19 -15.78
C SER A 390 -4.36 -6.97 -14.94
N ILE A 391 -3.57 -5.89 -15.02
CA ILE A 391 -3.85 -4.65 -14.26
C ILE A 391 -5.02 -3.85 -14.85
N SER A 392 -5.28 -3.93 -16.16
CA SER A 392 -6.43 -3.30 -16.80
C SER A 392 -7.72 -4.00 -16.36
N ASP A 393 -7.77 -5.33 -16.44
CA ASP A 393 -8.92 -6.13 -16.00
C ASP A 393 -9.21 -5.91 -14.51
N PHE A 394 -8.16 -5.83 -13.69
CA PHE A 394 -8.29 -5.51 -12.27
C PHE A 394 -8.84 -4.08 -12.03
N ALA A 395 -8.33 -3.09 -12.77
CA ALA A 395 -8.81 -1.71 -12.65
C ALA A 395 -10.27 -1.58 -13.12
N LEU A 396 -10.68 -2.33 -14.15
CA LEU A 396 -12.07 -2.41 -14.60
C LEU A 396 -12.97 -2.99 -13.50
N ALA A 397 -12.61 -4.15 -12.95
CA ALA A 397 -13.36 -4.78 -11.86
C ALA A 397 -13.49 -3.86 -10.64
N SER A 398 -12.42 -3.13 -10.32
CA SER A 398 -12.43 -2.13 -9.25
C SER A 398 -13.35 -0.95 -9.57
N SER A 399 -13.32 -0.44 -10.81
CA SER A 399 -14.20 0.64 -11.27
C SER A 399 -15.68 0.22 -11.20
N GLU A 400 -16.01 -0.98 -11.67
CA GLU A 400 -17.38 -1.52 -11.62
C GLU A 400 -17.88 -1.71 -10.18
N MET A 401 -17.03 -2.26 -9.31
CA MET A 401 -17.31 -2.36 -7.88
C MET A 401 -17.65 -0.97 -7.30
N TYR A 402 -16.81 0.03 -7.53
CA TYR A 402 -17.02 1.37 -6.97
C TYR A 402 -18.22 2.09 -7.58
N LYS A 403 -18.54 1.86 -8.86
CA LYS A 403 -19.80 2.30 -9.50
C LYS A 403 -21.03 1.67 -8.82
N SER A 404 -20.95 0.39 -8.49
CA SER A 404 -22.00 -0.30 -7.72
C SER A 404 -22.15 0.31 -6.32
N LEU A 405 -21.06 0.53 -5.58
CA LEU A 405 -21.08 1.17 -4.26
C LEU A 405 -21.65 2.59 -4.30
N ARG A 406 -21.35 3.36 -5.37
CA ARG A 406 -21.92 4.69 -5.59
C ARG A 406 -23.44 4.67 -5.70
N SER A 407 -24.00 3.66 -6.38
CA SER A 407 -25.46 3.48 -6.49
C SER A 407 -26.12 3.13 -5.15
N ILE A 408 -25.41 2.42 -4.27
CA ILE A 408 -25.89 2.08 -2.92
C ILE A 408 -25.81 3.31 -2.00
N ALA A 409 -24.74 4.09 -2.11
CA ALA A 409 -24.55 5.33 -1.36
C ALA A 409 -25.52 6.45 -1.76
N ARG A 410 -26.00 6.45 -3.01
CA ARG A 410 -26.97 7.40 -3.54
C ARG A 410 -28.12 6.63 -4.18
N PRO A 411 -29.03 6.04 -3.38
CA PRO A 411 -30.22 5.44 -3.95
C PRO A 411 -30.90 6.51 -4.80
N GLN A 412 -31.00 6.27 -6.11
CA GLN A 412 -31.74 7.17 -6.97
C GLN A 412 -33.15 7.26 -6.40
N ASN A 413 -33.61 8.48 -6.09
CA ASN A 413 -35.02 8.73 -5.87
C ASN A 413 -35.74 8.42 -7.18
N SER A 414 -36.09 7.15 -7.40
CA SER A 414 -37.07 6.76 -8.41
C SER A 414 -38.45 7.07 -7.84
N GLU A 415 -38.81 8.34 -7.73
CA GLU A 415 -40.19 8.79 -7.57
C GLU A 415 -40.29 10.30 -7.84
N ALA A 416 -40.66 10.64 -9.07
CA ALA A 416 -41.60 11.72 -9.41
C ALA A 416 -41.72 11.81 -10.94
N ASN A 417 -42.63 11.01 -11.51
CA ASN A 417 -43.43 11.39 -12.68
C ASN A 417 -44.78 10.70 -12.59
#